data_AF-A0A529L4V8-F1
#
_entry.id   AF-A0A529L4V8-F1
#
_cell.length_a   1.000
_cell.length_b   1.000
_cell.length_c   1.000
_cell.angle_alpha   90.00
_cell.angle_beta   90.00
_cell.angle_gamma   90.00
#
_symmetry.space_group_name_H-M   'P 1'
#
loop_
_entity.id
_entity.type
_entity.pdbx_description
1 polymer ?
#
loop_
_entity_poly.entity_id
_entity_poly.type
_entity_poly.pdbx_seq_one_letter_code
_entity_poly.pdbx_strand_id
1 'polypeptide(L)'
;MFAREDRPPLFASASVYIIGALFVAFTAWASFAEVDEIARGDGKVIPASKTQIIQASEAGVVQEIAVKIGQTVKKNDLIIRLDNSGNTSSLGEEQAKARALQARIARLKYEQSGNVEGSFPCPAEIQKVAPEICDNEQKLLVARRDNFEVKLSVLKS
;
A
#
# COMPACT_ATOMS: atom_id res chain seq x y z
N MET A 1 76.10 51.35 67.85
CA MET A 1 74.92 51.08 67.01
C MET A 1 75.22 49.79 66.24
N PHE A 2 74.96 48.63 66.86
CA PHE A 2 75.38 47.33 66.34
C PHE A 2 74.30 46.78 65.40
N ALA A 3 74.69 46.55 64.14
CA ALA A 3 73.91 45.79 63.17
C ALA A 3 73.89 44.32 63.59
N ARG A 4 72.70 43.77 63.87
CA ARG A 4 72.47 42.32 63.88
C ARG A 4 71.90 41.93 62.52
N GLU A 5 72.74 41.25 61.75
CA GLU A 5 72.31 40.46 60.60
C GLU A 5 71.68 39.17 61.15
N ASP A 6 70.37 39.19 61.38
CA ASP A 6 69.62 38.00 61.79
C ASP A 6 69.52 37.05 60.60
N ARG A 7 70.52 36.18 60.47
CA ARG A 7 70.49 35.05 59.52
C ARG A 7 69.21 34.25 59.79
N PRO A 8 68.32 34.05 58.80
CA PRO A 8 67.10 33.30 59.03
C PRO A 8 67.46 31.89 59.52
N PRO A 9 66.73 31.33 60.50
CA PRO A 9 66.99 29.96 60.94
C PRO A 9 66.90 29.06 59.71
N LEU A 10 67.83 28.10 59.58
CA LEU A 10 67.93 27.23 58.40
C LEU A 10 66.58 26.57 58.03
N PHE A 11 65.70 26.38 59.01
CA PHE A 11 64.34 25.87 58.83
C PHE A 11 63.37 26.84 58.12
N ALA A 12 63.53 28.16 58.29
CA ALA A 12 62.68 29.17 57.64
C ALA A 12 63.08 29.41 56.19
N SER A 13 64.37 29.35 55.85
CA SER A 13 64.79 29.35 54.44
C SER A 13 64.46 28.04 53.75
N ALA A 14 64.61 26.90 54.45
CA ALA A 14 64.24 25.59 53.93
C ALA A 14 62.75 25.49 53.59
N SER A 15 61.85 26.06 54.40
CA SER A 15 60.41 26.03 54.12
C SER A 15 60.05 26.76 52.83
N VAL A 16 60.69 27.89 52.53
CA VAL A 16 60.49 28.63 51.27
C VAL A 16 60.92 27.79 50.06
N TYR A 17 62.07 27.11 50.13
CA TYR A 17 62.52 26.23 49.05
C TYR A 17 61.62 25.01 48.86
N ILE A 18 61.13 24.40 49.95
CA ILE A 18 60.20 23.26 49.89
C ILE A 18 58.88 23.68 49.23
N ILE A 19 58.32 24.83 49.63
CA ILE A 19 57.10 25.37 49.03
C ILE A 19 57.33 25.66 47.55
N GLY A 20 58.45 26.30 47.20
CA GLY A 20 58.83 26.54 45.80
C GLY A 20 58.92 25.26 44.98
N ALA A 21 59.58 24.22 45.51
CA ALA A 21 59.69 22.92 44.86
C ALA A 21 58.33 22.25 44.64
N LEU A 22 57.42 22.36 45.62
CA LEU A 22 56.04 21.87 45.50
C LEU A 22 55.27 22.55 44.37
N PHE A 23 55.38 23.88 44.25
CA PHE A 23 54.74 24.62 43.16
C PHE A 23 55.30 24.20 41.80
N VAL A 24 56.62 24.11 41.67
CA VAL A 24 57.26 23.68 40.41
C VAL A 24 56.83 22.27 40.04
N ALA A 25 56.82 21.34 40.99
CA ALA A 25 56.38 19.96 40.77
C ALA A 25 54.90 19.89 40.36
N PHE A 26 54.03 20.66 41.01
CA PHE A 26 52.60 20.72 40.68
C PHE A 26 52.36 21.27 39.27
N THR A 27 53.03 22.38 38.91
CA THR A 27 52.90 22.98 37.58
C THR A 27 53.46 22.07 36.49
N ALA A 28 54.59 21.41 36.74
CA ALA A 28 55.13 20.42 35.81
C ALA A 28 54.13 19.28 35.60
N TRP A 29 53.60 18.70 36.68
CA TRP A 29 52.61 17.63 36.59
C TRP A 29 51.33 18.07 35.85
N ALA A 30 50.78 19.23 36.18
CA ALA A 30 49.59 19.77 35.52
C ALA A 30 49.80 20.03 34.02
N SER A 31 51.03 20.35 33.59
CA SER A 31 51.35 20.53 32.17
C SER A 31 51.36 19.20 31.38
N PHE A 32 51.60 18.07 32.04
CA PHE A 32 51.56 16.74 31.42
C PHE A 32 50.22 16.01 31.63
N ALA A 33 49.41 16.47 32.59
CA ALA A 33 48.12 15.88 32.88
C ALA A 33 47.12 16.20 31.76
N GLU A 34 46.92 15.23 30.87
CA GLU A 34 45.88 15.28 29.85
C GLU A 34 44.53 15.05 30.55
N VAL A 35 43.67 16.08 30.56
CA VAL A 35 42.33 15.99 31.13
C VAL A 35 41.41 15.45 30.04
N ASP A 36 41.10 14.16 30.13
CA ASP A 36 40.13 13.51 29.24
C ASP A 36 38.72 14.07 29.49
N GLU A 37 38.31 15.04 28.68
CA GLU A 37 36.94 15.52 28.65
C GLU A 37 36.07 14.55 27.84
N ILE A 38 35.43 13.60 28.53
CA ILE A 38 34.44 12.71 27.91
C ILE A 38 33.13 13.50 27.74
N ALA A 39 33.01 14.23 26.64
CA ALA A 39 31.73 14.80 26.20
C ALA A 39 30.80 13.66 25.79
N ARG A 40 29.88 13.25 26.69
CA ARG A 40 28.76 12.37 26.33
C ARG A 40 27.75 13.18 25.51
N GLY A 41 27.86 13.10 24.19
CA GLY A 41 26.79 13.49 23.29
C GLY A 41 25.78 12.35 23.16
N ASP A 42 24.52 12.60 23.52
CA ASP A 42 23.42 11.67 23.21
C ASP A 42 23.15 11.68 21.69
N GLY A 43 23.91 10.88 20.95
CA GLY A 43 23.69 10.66 19.52
C GLY A 43 22.50 9.73 19.30
N LYS A 44 21.30 10.29 19.09
CA LYS A 44 20.15 9.50 18.66
C LYS A 44 20.30 9.14 17.17
N VAL A 45 20.59 7.87 16.89
CA VAL A 45 20.59 7.33 15.52
C VAL A 45 19.14 7.26 15.04
N ILE A 46 18.69 8.26 14.30
CA ILE A 46 17.40 8.23 13.61
C ILE A 46 17.65 7.63 12.23
N PRO A 47 17.19 6.41 11.94
CA PRO A 47 17.31 5.86 10.59
C PRO A 47 16.54 6.77 9.62
N ALA A 48 17.21 7.21 8.55
CA ALA A 48 16.63 8.02 7.47
C ALA A 48 15.66 7.23 6.57
N SER A 49 15.14 6.10 7.06
CA SER A 49 14.21 5.25 6.35
C SER A 49 12.82 5.82 6.55
N LYS A 50 12.42 6.68 5.59
CA LYS A 50 11.05 7.16 5.42
C LYS A 50 10.10 5.97 5.57
N THR A 51 9.37 5.86 6.69
CA THR A 51 8.37 4.82 6.91
C THR A 51 7.26 5.04 5.89
N GLN A 52 7.41 4.43 4.71
CA GLN A 52 6.41 4.53 3.66
C GLN A 52 5.32 3.52 4.00
N ILE A 53 4.24 4.02 4.58
CA ILE A 53 3.05 3.23 4.89
C ILE A 53 2.40 2.90 3.54
N ILE A 54 2.62 1.67 3.06
CA ILE A 54 1.97 1.16 1.85
C ILE A 54 0.54 0.77 2.27
N GLN A 55 -0.40 1.69 2.11
CA GLN A 55 -1.82 1.38 2.28
C GLN A 55 -2.37 0.87 0.95
N ALA A 56 -3.00 -0.30 0.95
CA ALA A 56 -3.69 -0.80 -0.23
C ALA A 56 -4.86 0.15 -0.55
N SER A 57 -4.94 0.60 -1.81
CA SER A 57 -5.98 1.53 -2.28
C SER A 57 -7.36 0.88 -2.40
N GLU A 58 -7.44 -0.45 -2.23
CA GLU A 58 -8.66 -1.24 -2.35
C GLU A 58 -8.73 -2.24 -1.20
N ALA A 59 -9.89 -2.34 -0.54
CA ALA A 59 -10.14 -3.25 0.57
C ALA A 59 -10.34 -4.69 0.05
N GLY A 60 -9.24 -5.38 -0.24
CA GLY A 60 -9.23 -6.82 -0.54
C GLY A 60 -8.92 -7.67 0.69
N VAL A 61 -9.57 -8.84 0.82
CA VAL A 61 -9.26 -9.81 1.87
C VAL A 61 -7.82 -10.31 1.68
N VAL A 62 -6.95 -10.03 2.66
CA VAL A 62 -5.53 -10.42 2.62
C VAL A 62 -5.44 -11.94 2.61
N GLN A 63 -4.88 -12.50 1.54
CA GLN A 63 -4.85 -13.95 1.37
C GLN A 63 -3.51 -14.58 1.76
N GLU A 64 -2.38 -13.89 1.52
CA GLU A 64 -1.07 -14.32 1.99
C GLU A 64 -0.09 -13.14 2.05
N ILE A 65 0.67 -13.05 3.15
CA ILE A 65 1.79 -12.14 3.33
C ILE A 65 3.07 -12.94 3.03
N ALA A 66 3.73 -12.62 1.92
CA ALA A 66 4.86 -13.40 1.39
C ALA A 66 6.23 -13.00 2.01
N VAL A 67 6.24 -12.09 2.97
CA VAL A 67 7.48 -11.54 3.59
C VAL A 67 7.46 -11.60 5.11
N LYS A 68 8.65 -11.75 5.70
CA LYS A 68 8.86 -11.75 7.16
C LYS A 68 9.52 -10.46 7.63
N ILE A 69 9.26 -10.10 8.90
CA ILE A 69 9.88 -8.94 9.55
C ILE A 69 11.41 -9.09 9.52
N GLY A 70 12.10 -8.13 8.90
CA GLY A 70 13.57 -8.12 8.77
C GLY A 70 14.13 -8.61 7.43
N GLN A 71 13.27 -9.05 6.49
CA GLN A 71 13.71 -9.48 5.16
C GLN A 71 14.05 -8.27 4.27
N THR A 72 15.23 -8.29 3.62
CA THR A 72 15.59 -7.29 2.61
C THR A 72 14.83 -7.56 1.32
N VAL A 73 13.92 -6.66 0.95
CA VAL A 73 13.12 -6.74 -0.29
C VAL A 73 13.72 -5.85 -1.38
N LYS A 74 13.73 -6.34 -2.61
CA LYS A 74 14.14 -5.58 -3.80
C LYS A 74 12.91 -5.08 -4.55
N LYS A 75 13.13 -4.11 -5.44
CA LYS A 75 12.08 -3.59 -6.33
C LYS A 75 11.56 -4.77 -7.18
N ASN A 76 10.23 -5.01 -7.15
CA ASN A 76 9.49 -6.13 -7.77
C ASN A 76 9.40 -7.44 -6.98
N ASP A 77 9.85 -7.51 -5.73
CA ASP A 77 9.56 -8.70 -4.91
C ASP A 77 8.06 -8.76 -4.54
N LEU A 78 7.48 -9.96 -4.57
CA LEU A 78 6.10 -10.20 -4.16
C LEU A 78 6.02 -10.07 -2.63
N ILE A 79 5.38 -9.01 -2.15
CA ILE A 79 5.24 -8.72 -0.71
C ILE A 79 3.90 -9.27 -0.17
N ILE A 80 2.82 -9.03 -0.92
CA ILE A 80 1.46 -9.41 -0.54
C ILE A 80 0.75 -9.89 -1.80
N ARG A 81 0.06 -11.02 -1.71
CA ARG A 81 -0.85 -11.50 -2.75
C ARG A 81 -2.28 -11.17 -2.33
N LEU A 82 -2.86 -10.14 -2.96
CA LEU A 82 -4.28 -9.83 -2.82
C LEU A 82 -5.03 -10.79 -3.74
N ASP A 83 -5.90 -11.61 -3.17
CA ASP A 83 -6.81 -12.40 -3.98
C ASP A 83 -8.01 -11.56 -4.37
N ASN A 84 -8.23 -11.50 -5.67
CA ASN A 84 -9.31 -10.80 -6.32
C ASN A 84 -10.41 -11.80 -6.73
N SER A 85 -10.62 -12.88 -5.96
CA SER A 85 -11.68 -13.86 -6.23
C SER A 85 -13.10 -13.28 -6.15
N GLY A 86 -13.26 -12.05 -5.66
CA GLY A 86 -14.50 -11.28 -5.79
C GLY A 86 -14.80 -10.78 -7.22
N ASN A 87 -13.83 -10.82 -8.14
CA ASN A 87 -13.96 -10.24 -9.48
C ASN A 87 -14.33 -11.27 -10.58
N THR A 88 -14.29 -12.58 -10.30
CA THR A 88 -14.73 -13.58 -11.28
C THR A 88 -16.25 -13.73 -11.34
N SER A 89 -16.95 -13.46 -10.22
CA SER A 89 -18.43 -13.47 -10.19
C SER A 89 -19.02 -12.24 -10.89
N SER A 90 -18.48 -11.04 -10.65
CA SER A 90 -18.92 -9.82 -11.32
C SER A 90 -18.70 -9.88 -12.84
N LEU A 91 -17.55 -10.41 -13.30
CA LEU A 91 -17.29 -10.59 -14.73
C LEU A 91 -18.26 -11.58 -15.38
N GLY A 92 -18.59 -12.69 -14.70
CA GLY A 92 -19.55 -13.66 -15.20
C GLY A 92 -20.97 -13.09 -15.31
N GLU A 93 -21.42 -12.35 -14.29
CA GLU A 93 -22.72 -11.67 -14.28
C GLU A 93 -22.81 -10.58 -15.35
N GLU A 94 -21.79 -9.74 -15.49
CA GLU A 94 -21.76 -8.67 -16.49
C GLU A 94 -21.70 -9.24 -17.92
N GLN A 95 -20.95 -10.32 -18.15
CA GLN A 95 -20.97 -11.02 -19.44
C GLN A 95 -22.32 -11.69 -19.73
N ALA A 96 -23.02 -12.19 -18.71
CA ALA A 96 -24.37 -12.74 -18.88
C ALA A 96 -25.38 -11.63 -19.24
N LYS A 97 -25.32 -10.47 -18.54
CA LYS A 97 -26.14 -9.29 -18.86
C LYS A 97 -25.87 -8.76 -20.26
N ALA A 98 -24.61 -8.65 -20.66
CA ALA A 98 -24.22 -8.19 -21.99
C ALA A 98 -24.80 -9.10 -23.09
N ARG A 99 -24.72 -10.42 -22.93
CA ARG A 99 -25.30 -11.39 -23.87
C ARG A 99 -26.82 -11.29 -23.93
N ALA A 100 -27.50 -11.18 -22.78
CA ALA A 100 -28.95 -11.00 -22.75
C ALA A 100 -29.40 -9.71 -23.47
N LEU A 101 -28.67 -8.60 -23.26
CA LEU A 101 -28.95 -7.33 -23.94
C LEU A 101 -28.74 -7.41 -25.45
N GLN A 102 -27.69 -8.09 -25.91
CA GLN A 102 -27.45 -8.29 -27.34
C GLN A 102 -28.55 -9.12 -28.01
N ALA A 103 -28.99 -10.22 -27.37
CA ALA A 103 -30.10 -11.03 -27.87
C ALA A 103 -31.39 -10.18 -27.96
N ARG A 104 -31.66 -9.36 -26.94
CA ARG A 104 -32.81 -8.45 -26.93
C ARG A 104 -32.76 -7.42 -28.07
N ILE A 105 -31.58 -6.83 -28.34
CA ILE A 105 -31.39 -5.90 -29.45
C ILE A 105 -31.66 -6.59 -30.79
N ALA A 106 -31.17 -7.83 -30.97
CA ALA A 106 -31.45 -8.61 -32.18
C ALA A 106 -32.96 -8.84 -32.34
N ARG A 107 -33.67 -9.17 -31.25
CA ARG A 107 -35.14 -9.40 -31.29
C ARG A 107 -35.88 -8.13 -31.65
N LEU A 108 -35.53 -7.00 -31.02
CA LEU A 108 -36.15 -5.71 -31.29
C LEU A 108 -35.89 -5.23 -32.72
N LYS A 109 -34.68 -5.45 -33.28
CA LYS A 109 -34.38 -5.16 -34.69
C LYS A 109 -35.22 -6.02 -35.63
N TYR A 110 -35.43 -7.29 -35.27
CA TYR A 110 -36.28 -8.20 -36.03
C TYR A 110 -37.74 -7.74 -36.01
N GLU A 111 -38.30 -7.45 -34.83
CA GLU A 111 -39.65 -6.89 -34.67
C GLU A 111 -39.81 -5.55 -35.42
N GLN A 112 -38.80 -4.68 -35.37
CA GLN A 112 -38.80 -3.38 -36.06
C GLN A 112 -38.83 -3.53 -37.59
N SER A 113 -38.21 -4.59 -38.13
CA SER A 113 -38.21 -4.85 -39.57
C SER A 113 -39.57 -5.26 -40.13
N GLY A 114 -40.61 -5.35 -39.29
CA GLY A 114 -41.96 -5.77 -39.70
C GLY A 114 -42.09 -7.28 -39.89
N ASN A 115 -41.01 -8.03 -39.65
CA ASN A 115 -41.01 -9.49 -39.70
C ASN A 115 -41.51 -10.03 -38.36
N VAL A 116 -42.73 -10.57 -38.35
CA VAL A 116 -43.37 -11.15 -37.14
C VAL A 116 -43.62 -12.65 -37.27
N GLU A 117 -43.34 -13.23 -38.44
CA GLU A 117 -43.73 -14.61 -38.78
C GLU A 117 -42.56 -15.61 -38.82
N GLY A 118 -41.30 -15.17 -38.70
CA GLY A 118 -40.13 -16.05 -38.77
C GLY A 118 -39.48 -16.37 -37.43
N SER A 119 -38.58 -17.35 -37.46
CA SER A 119 -37.74 -17.73 -36.32
C SER A 119 -36.76 -16.60 -35.98
N PHE A 120 -36.63 -16.28 -34.69
CA PHE A 120 -35.70 -15.28 -34.17
C PHE A 120 -34.26 -15.59 -34.64
N PRO A 121 -33.61 -14.69 -35.41
CA PRO A 121 -32.23 -14.88 -35.82
C PRO A 121 -31.31 -14.57 -34.64
N CYS A 122 -31.08 -15.57 -33.79
CA CYS A 122 -30.14 -15.42 -32.68
C CYS A 122 -28.70 -15.28 -33.22
N PRO A 123 -27.90 -14.32 -32.71
CA PRO A 123 -26.49 -14.23 -33.05
C PRO A 123 -25.74 -15.53 -32.73
N ALA A 124 -24.94 -16.04 -33.66
CA ALA A 124 -24.22 -17.31 -33.53
C ALA A 124 -23.26 -17.35 -32.31
N GLU A 125 -22.79 -16.19 -31.85
CA GLU A 125 -21.98 -16.06 -30.64
C GLU A 125 -22.77 -16.41 -29.37
N ILE A 126 -24.05 -16.06 -29.30
CA ILE A 126 -24.90 -16.33 -28.13
C ILE A 126 -25.42 -17.76 -28.17
N GLN A 127 -25.76 -18.27 -29.36
CA GLN A 127 -26.26 -19.63 -29.54
C GLN A 127 -25.26 -20.71 -29.07
N LYS A 128 -23.94 -20.46 -29.21
CA LYS A 128 -22.89 -21.39 -28.78
C LYS A 128 -22.62 -21.37 -27.27
N VAL A 129 -22.83 -20.23 -26.62
CA VAL A 129 -22.42 -20.02 -25.23
C VAL A 129 -23.61 -20.16 -24.26
N ALA A 130 -24.80 -19.72 -24.66
CA ALA A 130 -26.02 -19.77 -23.84
C ALA A 130 -27.26 -19.94 -24.74
N PRO A 131 -27.56 -21.16 -25.20
CA PRO A 131 -28.72 -21.44 -26.06
C PRO A 131 -30.06 -21.08 -25.37
N GLU A 132 -30.10 -21.20 -24.05
CA GLU A 132 -31.24 -20.84 -23.20
C GLU A 132 -31.72 -19.38 -23.37
N ILE A 133 -30.81 -18.44 -23.64
CA ILE A 133 -31.17 -17.03 -23.88
C ILE A 133 -31.92 -16.90 -25.21
N CYS A 134 -31.44 -17.59 -26.27
CA CYS A 134 -32.09 -17.59 -27.58
C CYS A 134 -33.50 -18.21 -27.49
N ASP A 135 -33.65 -19.32 -26.76
CA ASP A 135 -34.93 -20.01 -26.59
C ASP A 135 -35.95 -19.14 -25.84
N ASN A 136 -35.50 -18.42 -24.81
CA ASN A 136 -36.35 -17.50 -24.05
C ASN A 136 -36.81 -16.32 -24.90
N GLU A 137 -35.93 -15.72 -25.70
CA GLU A 137 -36.28 -14.63 -26.60
C GLU A 137 -37.23 -15.09 -27.73
N GLN A 138 -37.06 -16.31 -28.24
CA GLN A 138 -37.98 -16.91 -29.21
C GLN A 138 -39.39 -17.10 -28.61
N LYS A 139 -39.49 -17.63 -27.39
CA LYS A 139 -40.78 -17.77 -26.68
C LYS A 139 -41.42 -16.40 -26.43
N LEU A 140 -40.64 -15.40 -26.03
CA LEU A 140 -41.12 -14.03 -25.82
C LEU A 140 -41.63 -13.39 -27.10
N LEU A 141 -40.98 -13.62 -28.24
CA LEU A 141 -41.42 -13.15 -29.55
C LEU A 141 -42.78 -13.72 -29.92
N VAL A 142 -42.95 -15.05 -29.81
CA VAL A 142 -44.23 -15.73 -30.10
C VAL A 142 -45.33 -15.20 -29.19
N ALA A 143 -45.08 -15.13 -27.88
CA ALA A 143 -46.08 -14.63 -26.93
C ALA A 143 -46.50 -13.17 -27.25
N ARG A 144 -45.57 -12.31 -27.67
CA ARG A 144 -45.90 -10.93 -28.06
C ARG A 144 -46.70 -10.85 -29.36
N ARG A 145 -46.37 -11.68 -30.34
CA ARG A 145 -47.12 -11.79 -31.60
C ARG A 145 -48.56 -12.19 -31.33
N ASP A 146 -48.77 -13.24 -30.54
CA ASP A 146 -50.12 -13.72 -30.21
C ASP A 146 -50.93 -12.65 -29.46
N ASN A 147 -50.30 -11.91 -28.54
CA ASN A 147 -50.94 -10.77 -27.87
C ASN A 147 -51.30 -9.63 -28.83
N PHE A 148 -50.50 -9.41 -29.88
CA PHE A 148 -50.77 -8.39 -30.88
C PHE A 148 -51.97 -8.78 -31.77
N GLU A 149 -52.05 -10.05 -32.17
CA GLU A 149 -53.19 -10.59 -32.92
C GLU A 149 -54.50 -10.49 -32.12
N VAL A 150 -54.49 -10.85 -30.83
CA VAL A 150 -55.66 -10.71 -29.95
C VAL A 150 -56.13 -9.25 -29.84
N LYS A 151 -55.19 -8.29 -29.77
CA LYS A 151 -55.56 -6.86 -29.75
C LYS A 151 -56.18 -6.42 -31.08
N LEU A 152 -55.65 -6.90 -32.21
CA LEU A 152 -56.21 -6.60 -33.53
C LEU A 152 -57.61 -7.20 -33.71
N SER A 153 -57.89 -8.39 -33.17
CA SER A 153 -59.22 -9.01 -33.29
C SER A 153 -60.28 -8.25 -32.50
N VAL A 154 -59.94 -7.70 -31.33
CA VAL A 154 -60.87 -6.88 -30.52
C VAL A 154 -61.20 -5.56 -31.21
N LEU A 155 -60.24 -4.95 -31.93
CA LEU A 155 -60.45 -3.67 -32.61
C LEU A 155 -61.26 -3.78 -33.92
N LYS A 156 -61.42 -4.99 -34.46
CA LYS A 156 -62.20 -5.26 -35.69
C LYS A 156 -63.64 -5.72 -35.42
N SER A 157 -64.01 -5.95 -34.16
CA SER A 157 -65.37 -6.26 -33.72
C SER A 157 -66.08 -5.02 -33.20
#